data_AF-A0A439LRN8-F1
#
_entry.id   AF-A0A439LRN8-F1
#
_cell.length_a   1.000
_cell.length_b   1.000
_cell.length_c   1.000
_cell.angle_alpha   90.00
_cell.angle_beta   90.00
_cell.angle_gamma   90.00
#
_symmetry.space_group_name_H-M   'P 1'
#
loop_
_entity.id
_entity.type
_entity.pdbx_description
1 polymer ?
#
loop_
_entity_poly.entity_id
_entity_poly.type
_entity_poly.pdbx_seq_one_letter_code
_entity_poly.pdbx_strand_id
1 'polypeptide(L)'
;MASEMAGNAEAEPEPPVETSPKLNCLRQSRRNQRSEFYAEILQLREAGLSPRQIAPRIGMNVRTVERWLAAGGEPEHRRPPSRSVLMDPFRDYLEKRWEEGQRNGLQLWTEIKHRGFEGSRATVYRWTAARKERSSTAPPNFAVAAAIAPELCMAPERRPDIAR
;
A
#
# COMPACT_ATOMS: atom_id res chain seq x y z
N MET A 1 -22.14 21.21 35.72
CA MET A 1 -22.98 20.46 34.75
C MET A 1 -22.44 20.82 33.37
N ALA A 2 -21.46 20.12 32.76
CA ALA A 2 -21.25 18.69 32.57
C ALA A 2 -22.46 18.00 31.91
N SER A 3 -22.44 17.91 30.58
CA SER A 3 -23.00 16.86 29.69
C SER A 3 -22.78 17.35 28.24
N GLU A 4 -21.76 16.87 27.53
CA GLU A 4 -21.74 15.63 26.71
C GLU A 4 -22.41 15.83 25.34
N MET A 5 -21.63 16.04 24.29
CA MET A 5 -20.96 15.04 23.42
C MET A 5 -21.91 14.50 22.34
N ALA A 6 -21.84 15.09 21.16
CA ALA A 6 -22.25 14.46 19.90
C ALA A 6 -21.23 14.83 18.83
N GLY A 7 -20.66 13.82 18.19
CA GLY A 7 -19.73 13.99 17.09
C GLY A 7 -18.65 12.93 17.11
N ASN A 8 -19.07 11.67 16.94
CA ASN A 8 -18.23 10.59 16.44
C ASN A 8 -17.44 11.12 15.24
N ALA A 9 -16.17 11.43 15.44
CA ALA A 9 -15.25 11.83 14.38
C ALA A 9 -14.95 10.57 13.59
N GLU A 10 -15.81 10.34 12.61
CA GLU A 10 -15.64 9.43 11.49
C GLU A 10 -14.17 9.40 11.10
N ALA A 11 -13.57 8.22 11.19
CA ALA A 11 -12.21 7.96 10.77
C ALA A 11 -12.14 8.09 9.24
N GLU A 12 -11.96 9.33 8.77
CA GLU A 12 -11.67 9.64 7.38
C GLU A 12 -10.29 9.05 7.01
N PRO A 13 -10.20 8.16 6.00
CA PRO A 13 -8.97 7.51 5.62
C PRO A 13 -8.02 8.51 4.95
N GLU A 14 -6.93 8.83 5.65
CA GLU A 14 -5.77 9.59 5.16
C GLU A 14 -5.38 9.17 3.71
N PRO A 15 -5.27 10.11 2.77
CA PRO A 15 -5.06 9.80 1.36
C PRO A 15 -3.66 9.21 1.11
N PRO A 16 -3.51 8.25 0.16
CA PRO A 16 -2.25 7.57 -0.05
C PRO A 16 -1.21 8.47 -0.74
N VAL A 17 -0.06 8.62 -0.07
CA VAL A 17 1.26 9.08 -0.54
C VAL A 17 1.38 9.17 -2.07
N GLU A 18 1.63 10.39 -2.56
CA GLU A 18 1.69 10.76 -3.99
C GLU A 18 2.75 9.97 -4.77
N THR A 19 2.33 8.83 -5.34
CA THR A 19 3.01 8.26 -6.51
C THR A 19 2.41 8.86 -7.78
N SER A 20 3.18 8.93 -8.87
CA SER A 20 2.77 9.51 -10.16
C SER A 20 1.28 9.26 -10.47
N PRO A 21 0.49 10.29 -10.84
CA PRO A 21 -0.96 10.14 -11.04
C PRO A 21 -1.35 8.97 -11.95
N LYS A 22 -0.56 8.72 -13.01
CA LYS A 22 -0.72 7.59 -13.92
C LYS A 22 -0.55 6.22 -13.23
N LEU A 23 0.42 6.09 -12.32
CA LEU A 23 0.64 4.86 -11.56
C LEU A 23 -0.50 4.63 -10.55
N ASN A 24 -1.00 5.68 -9.92
CA ASN A 24 -2.15 5.61 -9.03
C ASN A 24 -3.42 5.18 -9.79
N CYS A 25 -3.72 5.78 -10.95
CA CYS A 25 -4.84 5.35 -11.79
C CYS A 25 -4.72 3.88 -12.21
N LEU A 26 -3.53 3.42 -12.61
CA LEU A 26 -3.32 2.02 -12.99
C LEU A 26 -3.51 1.07 -11.79
N ARG A 27 -3.06 1.47 -10.59
CA ARG A 27 -3.28 0.70 -9.35
C ARG A 27 -4.77 0.61 -9.04
N GLN A 28 -5.49 1.72 -9.14
CA GLN A 28 -6.92 1.77 -8.87
C GLN A 28 -7.70 0.92 -9.87
N SER A 29 -7.41 1.04 -11.16
CA SER A 29 -8.04 0.23 -12.20
C SER A 29 -7.84 -1.28 -11.96
N ARG A 30 -6.62 -1.69 -11.59
CA ARG A 30 -6.34 -3.09 -11.24
C ARG A 30 -7.06 -3.56 -9.99
N ARG A 31 -7.23 -2.68 -8.99
CA ARG A 31 -8.02 -3.00 -7.78
C ARG A 31 -9.48 -3.21 -8.16
N ASN A 32 -10.08 -2.27 -8.90
CA ASN A 32 -11.47 -2.37 -9.35
C ASN A 32 -11.73 -3.66 -10.14
N GLN A 33 -10.86 -4.00 -11.10
CA GLN A 33 -10.99 -5.25 -11.87
C GLN A 33 -10.99 -6.49 -10.96
N ARG A 34 -10.13 -6.53 -9.93
CA ARG A 34 -10.11 -7.67 -9.00
C ARG A 34 -11.37 -7.71 -8.13
N SER A 35 -11.89 -6.56 -7.72
CA SER A 35 -13.15 -6.47 -6.98
C SER A 35 -14.33 -6.99 -7.82
N GLU A 36 -14.39 -6.64 -9.11
CA GLU A 36 -15.40 -7.14 -10.06
C GLU A 36 -15.33 -8.67 -10.20
N PHE A 37 -14.14 -9.22 -10.43
CA PHE A 37 -13.95 -10.67 -10.50
C PHE A 37 -14.30 -11.39 -9.19
N TYR A 38 -14.00 -10.77 -8.04
CA TYR A 38 -14.36 -11.35 -6.75
C TYR A 38 -15.88 -11.40 -6.55
N ALA A 39 -16.60 -10.34 -6.92
CA ALA A 39 -18.05 -10.32 -6.89
C ALA A 39 -18.65 -11.42 -7.80
N GLU A 40 -18.10 -11.60 -9.00
CA GLU A 40 -18.52 -12.66 -9.93
C GLU A 40 -18.25 -14.07 -9.36
N ILE A 41 -17.10 -14.29 -8.72
CA ILE A 41 -16.78 -15.55 -8.03
C ILE A 41 -17.81 -15.84 -6.92
N LEU A 42 -18.20 -14.83 -6.14
CA LEU A 42 -19.18 -14.98 -5.06
C LEU A 42 -20.56 -15.35 -5.61
N GLN A 43 -21.02 -14.67 -6.66
CA GLN A 43 -22.30 -15.00 -7.31
C GLN A 43 -22.33 -16.45 -7.82
N LEU A 44 -21.24 -16.89 -8.48
CA LEU A 44 -21.15 -18.26 -8.97
C LEU A 44 -21.05 -19.28 -7.82
N ARG A 45 -20.40 -18.91 -6.71
CA ARG A 45 -20.32 -19.77 -5.53
C ARG A 45 -21.68 -19.92 -4.85
N GLU A 46 -22.46 -18.84 -4.76
CA GLU A 46 -23.83 -18.85 -4.23
C GLU A 46 -24.78 -19.67 -5.10
N ALA A 47 -24.57 -19.66 -6.42
CA ALA A 47 -25.22 -20.58 -7.36
C ALA A 47 -24.77 -22.05 -7.24
N GLY A 48 -23.94 -22.39 -6.24
CA GLY A 48 -23.54 -23.76 -5.93
C GLY A 48 -22.41 -24.33 -6.79
N LEU A 49 -21.72 -23.50 -7.57
CA LEU A 49 -20.66 -23.97 -8.46
C LEU A 49 -19.35 -24.20 -7.72
N SER A 50 -18.64 -25.26 -8.11
CA SER A 50 -17.31 -25.54 -7.58
C SER A 50 -16.25 -24.61 -8.17
N PRO A 51 -15.14 -24.33 -7.46
CA PRO A 51 -14.04 -23.52 -7.99
C PRO A 51 -13.51 -23.98 -9.35
N ARG A 52 -13.55 -25.30 -9.62
CA ARG A 52 -13.17 -25.90 -10.91
C ARG A 52 -14.10 -25.49 -12.07
N GLN A 53 -15.37 -25.24 -11.78
CA GLN A 53 -16.36 -24.78 -12.77
C GLN A 53 -16.34 -23.25 -12.92
N ILE A 54 -15.96 -22.53 -11.86
CA ILE A 54 -15.86 -21.07 -11.85
C ILE A 54 -14.64 -20.58 -12.66
N ALA A 55 -13.48 -21.21 -12.43
CA ALA A 55 -12.21 -20.87 -13.07
C ALA A 55 -12.27 -20.67 -14.61
N PRO A 56 -12.81 -21.61 -15.42
CA PRO A 56 -12.89 -21.44 -16.87
C PRO A 56 -13.87 -20.36 -17.32
N ARG A 57 -14.89 -20.01 -16.51
CA ARG A 57 -15.85 -18.95 -16.85
C ARG A 57 -15.28 -17.55 -16.70
N ILE A 58 -14.43 -17.38 -15.69
CA ILE A 58 -13.78 -16.10 -15.38
C ILE A 58 -12.43 -15.95 -16.13
N GLY A 59 -11.86 -17.07 -16.59
CA GLY A 59 -10.54 -17.09 -17.24
C GLY A 59 -9.38 -17.09 -16.24
N MET A 60 -9.59 -17.62 -15.03
CA MET A 60 -8.58 -17.68 -13.97
C MET A 60 -8.16 -19.11 -13.65
N ASN A 61 -6.99 -19.27 -13.03
CA ASN A 61 -6.57 -20.56 -12.51
C ASN A 61 -7.42 -20.97 -11.30
N VAL A 62 -7.81 -22.24 -11.22
CA VAL A 62 -8.54 -22.83 -10.09
C VAL A 62 -7.87 -22.51 -8.74
N ARG A 63 -6.54 -22.60 -8.66
CA ARG A 63 -5.78 -22.28 -7.43
C ARG A 63 -5.92 -20.82 -7.02
N THR A 64 -6.11 -19.92 -7.97
CA THR A 64 -6.35 -18.50 -7.69
C THR A 64 -7.75 -18.32 -7.10
N VAL A 65 -8.76 -18.93 -7.71
CA VAL A 65 -10.15 -18.90 -7.22
C VAL A 65 -10.25 -19.50 -5.82
N GLU A 66 -9.63 -20.67 -5.58
CA GLU A 66 -9.58 -21.30 -4.25
C GLU A 66 -8.89 -20.40 -3.22
N ARG A 67 -7.77 -19.78 -3.58
CA ARG A 67 -7.07 -18.83 -2.70
C ARG A 67 -7.94 -17.63 -2.34
N TRP A 68 -8.69 -17.09 -3.31
CA TRP A 68 -9.54 -15.91 -3.08
C TRP A 68 -10.74 -16.27 -2.19
N LEU A 69 -11.35 -17.42 -2.44
CA LEU A 69 -12.43 -17.95 -1.61
C LEU A 69 -11.95 -18.28 -0.18
N ALA A 70 -10.75 -18.84 -0.01
CA ALA A 70 -10.16 -19.14 1.29
C ALA A 70 -9.75 -17.88 2.07
N ALA A 71 -9.29 -16.85 1.37
CA ALA A 71 -8.94 -15.55 1.95
C ALA A 71 -10.17 -14.73 2.36
N GLY A 72 -11.37 -15.07 1.86
CA GLY A 72 -12.61 -14.37 2.18
C GLY A 72 -12.69 -12.93 1.66
N GLY A 73 -11.86 -12.58 0.68
CA GLY A 73 -11.78 -11.21 0.16
C GLY A 73 -10.84 -11.06 -1.04
N GLU A 74 -10.82 -9.85 -1.59
CA GLU A 74 -9.83 -9.46 -2.60
C GLU A 74 -8.42 -9.73 -2.03
N PRO A 75 -7.53 -10.43 -2.76
CA PRO A 75 -6.15 -10.52 -2.35
C PRO A 75 -5.53 -9.13 -2.50
N GLU A 76 -5.51 -8.39 -1.40
CA GLU A 76 -4.71 -7.18 -1.28
C GLU A 76 -3.25 -7.61 -1.47
N HIS A 77 -2.71 -7.37 -2.66
CA HIS A 77 -1.29 -7.59 -2.92
C HIS A 77 -0.50 -6.50 -2.19
N ARG A 78 -0.35 -6.67 -0.87
CA ARG A 78 0.50 -5.81 -0.06
C ARG A 78 1.93 -6.20 -0.36
N ARG A 79 2.70 -5.28 -0.96
CA ARG A 79 4.15 -5.44 -1.01
C ARG A 79 4.63 -5.61 0.44
N PRO A 80 5.41 -6.66 0.74
CA PRO A 80 6.04 -6.76 2.05
C PRO A 80 6.77 -5.44 2.32
N PRO A 81 6.67 -4.88 3.53
CA PRO A 81 7.47 -3.72 3.86
C PRO A 81 8.92 -4.08 3.57
N SER A 82 9.59 -3.28 2.76
CA SER A 82 11.01 -3.46 2.45
C SER A 82 11.80 -3.15 3.73
N ARG A 83 11.88 -4.17 4.61
CA ARG A 83 12.68 -4.18 5.83
C ARG A 83 14.08 -4.62 5.43
N SER A 84 15.07 -3.77 5.70
CA SER A 84 16.47 -4.13 5.55
C SER A 84 16.90 -4.95 6.76
N VAL A 85 17.04 -6.26 6.60
CA VAL A 85 17.55 -7.17 7.66
C VAL A 85 18.93 -6.72 8.16
N LEU A 86 19.76 -6.16 7.27
CA LEU A 86 21.09 -5.62 7.58
C LEU A 86 21.08 -4.50 8.64
N MET A 87 19.95 -3.84 8.84
CA MET A 87 19.83 -2.71 9.77
C MET A 87 19.36 -3.14 11.16
N ASP A 88 18.91 -4.38 11.31
CA ASP A 88 18.35 -4.87 12.56
C ASP A 88 19.35 -4.84 13.73
N PRO A 89 20.63 -5.23 13.57
CA PRO A 89 21.63 -5.17 14.66
C PRO A 89 21.99 -3.74 15.10
N PHE A 90 21.80 -2.76 14.22
CA PHE A 90 22.15 -1.35 14.47
C PHE A 90 20.95 -0.51 14.90
N ARG A 91 19.76 -1.12 15.00
CA ARG A 91 18.51 -0.39 15.27
C ARG A 91 18.54 0.29 16.64
N ASP A 92 18.94 -0.42 17.67
CA ASP A 92 18.94 0.09 19.04
C ASP A 92 19.91 1.28 19.18
N TYR A 93 21.07 1.18 18.53
CA TYR A 93 22.03 2.27 18.46
C TYR A 93 21.43 3.51 17.78
N LEU A 94 20.78 3.32 16.63
CA LEU A 94 20.19 4.42 15.88
C LEU A 94 19.01 5.06 16.63
N GLU A 95 18.20 4.27 17.33
CA GLU A 95 17.09 4.78 18.17
C GLU A 95 17.64 5.67 19.28
N LYS A 96 18.68 5.22 19.99
CA LYS A 96 19.35 6.02 21.03
C LYS A 96 19.87 7.35 20.49
N ARG A 97 20.56 7.34 19.33
CA ARG A 97 21.07 8.57 18.70
C ARG A 97 19.94 9.49 18.24
N TRP A 98 18.80 8.92 17.84
CA TRP A 98 17.61 9.68 17.45
C TRP A 98 16.97 10.38 18.64
N GLU A 99 16.87 9.71 19.79
CA GLU A 99 16.40 10.27 21.07
C GLU A 99 17.32 11.38 21.59
N GLU A 100 18.64 11.23 21.40
CA GLU A 100 19.64 12.27 21.67
C GLU A 100 19.54 13.47 20.71
N GLY A 101 18.61 13.46 19.75
CA GLY A 101 18.33 14.57 18.85
C GLY A 101 19.13 14.57 17.54
N GLN A 102 19.89 13.52 17.25
CA GLN A 102 20.64 13.42 15.99
C GLN A 102 19.71 13.07 14.82
N ARG A 103 19.35 14.11 14.06
CA ARG A 103 18.46 14.00 12.88
C ARG A 103 19.22 13.93 11.54
N ASN A 104 20.55 14.00 11.58
CA ASN A 104 21.39 13.95 10.39
C ASN A 104 21.62 12.50 9.93
N GLY A 105 20.90 12.08 8.89
CA GLY A 105 20.99 10.72 8.35
C GLY A 105 22.39 10.36 7.80
N LEU A 106 23.17 11.32 7.32
CA LEU A 106 24.53 11.09 6.85
C LEU A 106 25.46 10.75 8.03
N GLN A 107 25.33 11.49 9.13
CA GLN A 107 26.10 11.27 10.34
C GLN A 107 25.79 9.90 10.95
N LEU A 108 24.50 9.56 11.06
CA LEU A 108 24.06 8.23 11.52
C LEU A 108 24.61 7.12 10.63
N TRP A 109 24.62 7.30 9.31
CA TRP A 109 25.19 6.32 8.38
C TRP A 109 26.70 6.15 8.54
N THR A 110 27.44 7.24 8.77
CA THR A 110 28.89 7.17 9.01
C THR A 110 29.21 6.42 10.30
N GLU A 111 28.50 6.73 11.41
CA GLU A 111 28.69 6.06 12.71
C GLU A 111 28.40 4.55 12.63
N ILE A 112 27.17 4.22 12.23
CA ILE A 112 26.84 3.18 11.26
C ILE A 112 27.94 2.28 10.69
N LYS A 113 28.53 2.82 9.63
CA LYS A 113 29.50 2.19 8.75
C LYS A 113 30.79 1.87 9.49
N HIS A 114 31.24 2.75 10.39
CA HIS A 114 32.39 2.47 11.24
C HIS A 114 32.18 1.30 12.20
N ARG A 115 30.92 0.99 12.55
CA ARG A 115 30.53 -0.15 13.39
C ARG A 115 30.32 -1.46 12.60
N GLY A 116 30.54 -1.46 11.28
CA GLY A 116 30.42 -2.65 10.43
C GLY A 116 29.13 -2.73 9.60
N PHE A 117 28.43 -1.62 9.37
CA PHE A 117 27.26 -1.63 8.50
C PHE A 117 27.64 -1.71 7.01
N GLU A 118 27.17 -2.76 6.33
CA GLU A 118 27.40 -3.01 4.89
C GLU A 118 26.30 -2.42 3.98
N GLY A 119 25.24 -1.84 4.57
CA GLY A 119 24.12 -1.33 3.80
C GLY A 119 24.37 0.05 3.15
N SER A 120 23.51 0.38 2.19
CA SER A 120 23.55 1.68 1.51
C SER A 120 23.09 2.82 2.43
N ARG A 121 23.60 4.04 2.15
CA ARG A 121 23.08 5.31 2.70
C ARG A 121 21.56 5.39 2.59
N ALA A 122 21.02 4.99 1.44
CA ALA A 122 19.58 5.03 1.16
C ALA A 122 18.74 4.29 2.21
N THR A 123 19.27 3.22 2.80
CA THR A 123 18.61 2.46 3.87
C THR A 123 18.43 3.31 5.13
N VAL A 124 19.47 4.05 5.53
CA VAL A 124 19.45 4.95 6.69
C VAL A 124 18.55 6.16 6.42
N TYR A 125 18.57 6.69 5.18
CA TYR A 125 17.66 7.76 4.78
C TYR A 125 16.19 7.32 4.82
N ARG A 126 15.86 6.12 4.35
CA ARG A 126 14.50 5.56 4.46
C ARG A 126 14.08 5.38 5.92
N TRP A 127 14.98 4.92 6.78
CA TRP A 127 14.73 4.75 8.21
C TRP A 127 14.52 6.07 8.96
N THR A 128 15.29 7.12 8.62
CA THR A 128 15.13 8.47 9.20
C THR A 128 13.88 9.16 8.66
N ALA A 129 13.57 9.03 7.37
CA ALA A 129 12.34 9.57 6.75
C ALA A 129 11.07 9.01 7.41
N ALA A 130 11.00 7.68 7.60
CA ALA A 130 9.89 7.04 8.31
C ALA A 130 9.72 7.47 9.78
N ARG A 131 10.75 8.08 10.40
CA ARG A 131 10.66 8.68 11.74
C ARG A 131 10.27 10.14 11.71
N LYS A 132 10.75 10.89 10.72
CA LYS A 132 10.31 12.28 10.49
C LYS A 132 8.81 12.34 10.29
N GLU A 133 8.27 11.50 9.41
CA GLU A 133 6.83 11.42 9.10
C GLU A 133 5.97 11.07 10.33
N ARG A 134 6.49 10.23 11.24
CA ARG A 134 5.84 9.94 12.54
C ARG A 134 5.92 11.09 13.55
N SER A 135 6.94 11.94 13.44
CA SER A 135 7.12 13.12 14.32
C SER A 135 6.49 14.39 13.76
N SER A 136 6.18 14.44 12.46
CA SER A 136 5.66 15.59 11.74
C SER A 136 4.17 15.46 11.46
N THR A 137 3.36 15.09 12.47
CA THR A 137 1.91 15.35 12.45
C THR A 137 1.66 16.86 12.55
N ALA A 138 2.17 17.60 11.58
CA ALA A 138 1.96 19.01 11.31
C ALA A 138 2.01 19.15 9.78
N PRO A 139 0.92 19.57 9.12
CA PRO A 139 0.82 19.53 7.67
C PRO A 139 1.82 20.51 7.03
N PRO A 140 2.59 20.11 6.00
CA PRO A 140 3.37 21.06 5.22
C PRO A 140 2.41 21.89 4.37
N ASN A 141 2.32 23.16 4.71
CA ASN A 141 1.56 24.17 3.98
C ASN A 141 2.23 24.43 2.62
N PHE A 142 1.78 23.75 1.57
CA PHE A 142 2.02 24.13 0.18
C PHE A 142 0.70 24.09 -0.57
N ALA A 143 -0.17 25.05 -0.26
CA ALA A 143 -1.26 25.42 -1.13
C ALA A 143 -0.69 26.14 -2.36
N VAL A 144 -0.67 25.49 -3.54
CA VAL A 144 -0.97 26.15 -4.82
C VAL A 144 -1.60 25.14 -5.79
N ALA A 145 -2.88 25.38 -6.06
CA ALA A 145 -3.65 25.15 -7.29
C ALA A 145 -3.40 23.89 -8.15
N ALA A 146 -4.44 23.08 -8.31
CA ALA A 146 -5.10 22.91 -9.60
C ALA A 146 -6.41 22.11 -9.45
N ALA A 147 -7.52 22.85 -9.40
CA ALA A 147 -8.82 22.31 -9.73
C ALA A 147 -8.87 22.02 -11.23
N ILE A 148 -8.93 20.75 -11.64
CA ILE A 148 -9.59 20.31 -12.88
C ILE A 148 -10.25 18.95 -12.60
N ALA A 149 -11.56 18.90 -12.84
CA ALA A 149 -12.46 17.77 -12.63
C ALA A 149 -12.11 16.53 -13.48
N PRO A 150 -12.66 15.34 -13.15
CA PRO A 150 -12.25 14.07 -13.75
C PRO A 150 -13.13 13.75 -14.96
N GLU A 151 -12.53 13.55 -16.13
CA GLU A 151 -13.23 12.90 -17.23
C GLU A 151 -12.40 11.71 -17.73
N LEU A 152 -13.02 10.53 -17.62
CA LEU A 152 -12.78 9.34 -18.43
C LEU A 152 -11.43 8.60 -18.24
N CYS A 153 -11.26 7.93 -17.09
CA CYS A 153 -10.54 6.64 -17.07
C CYS A 153 -11.50 5.54 -17.51
N MET A 154 -11.82 5.51 -18.81
CA MET A 154 -12.45 4.33 -19.43
C MET A 154 -11.52 3.13 -19.26
N ALA A 155 -12.04 2.09 -18.62
CA ALA A 155 -11.40 0.78 -18.56
C ALA A 155 -11.07 0.29 -19.98
N PRO A 156 -9.91 -0.34 -20.23
CA PRO A 156 -9.69 -1.00 -21.50
C PRO A 156 -10.67 -2.17 -21.59
N GLU A 157 -11.63 -2.05 -22.52
CA GLU A 157 -12.57 -3.10 -22.86
C GLU A 157 -11.82 -4.40 -23.16
N ARG A 158 -12.31 -5.48 -22.56
CA ARG A 158 -11.94 -6.87 -22.86
C ARG A 158 -11.86 -7.04 -24.38
N ARG A 159 -10.65 -7.20 -24.92
CA ARG A 159 -10.49 -7.76 -26.28
C ARG A 159 -11.03 -9.20 -26.22
N PRO A 160 -12.02 -9.58 -27.04
CA PRO A 160 -12.39 -10.98 -27.15
C PRO A 160 -11.19 -11.76 -27.69
N ASP A 161 -10.86 -12.84 -26.98
CA ASP A 161 -9.83 -13.80 -27.38
C ASP A 161 -10.31 -14.51 -28.65
N ILE A 162 -9.65 -14.22 -29.78
CA ILE A 162 -9.91 -14.84 -31.07
C ILE A 162 -8.76 -15.82 -31.34
N ALA A 163 -9.00 -17.13 -31.16
CA ALA A 163 -8.29 -18.23 -31.81
C ALA A 163 -8.82 -19.58 -31.27
N ARG A 164 -9.03 -20.65 -32.01
CA ARG A 164 -9.17 -20.97 -33.44
C ARG A 164 -9.73 -22.40 -33.45
#